data_AF-A8WNG7-F1
#
_entry.id   AF-A8WNG7-F1
#
_cell.length_a   1.000
_cell.length_b   1.000
_cell.length_c   1.000
_cell.angle_alpha   90.00
_cell.angle_beta   90.00
_cell.angle_gamma   90.00
#
_symmetry.space_group_name_H-M   'P 1'
#
loop_
_entity.id
_entity.type
_entity.pdbx_description
1 polymer ?
#
loop_
_entity_poly.entity_id
_entity_poly.type
_entity_poly.pdbx_seq_one_letter_code
_entity_poly.pdbx_strand_id
1 'polypeptide(L)'
;MRIGTRKEKGLKAINECEGEYMDNKKLIETKNLRRQIPKGFSYFAVDFGLSNGYAHVIESHDHFPATFATEIIAGMLDLPPKKWRKRETDEMSKQKSRAEKFKQLWEPFDWTKRLRSQEGPSTSSGSSTSSRRE
;
A
#
# COMPACT_ATOMS: atom_id res chain seq x y z
N MET A 1 16.15 -1.84 -19.93
CA MET A 1 16.42 -1.11 -18.66
C MET A 1 16.52 -2.13 -17.53
N ARG A 2 17.68 -2.27 -16.89
CA ARG A 2 17.91 -3.29 -15.84
C ARG A 2 17.26 -2.84 -14.53
N ILE A 3 16.58 -3.75 -13.84
CA ILE A 3 15.90 -3.51 -12.54
C ILE A 3 16.83 -2.85 -11.50
N GLY A 4 18.14 -3.09 -11.59
CA GLY A 4 19.15 -2.50 -10.70
C GLY A 4 19.17 -0.97 -10.69
N THR A 5 19.04 -0.31 -11.85
CA THR A 5 19.16 1.17 -11.91
C THR A 5 17.92 1.89 -11.38
N ARG A 6 16.79 1.20 -11.22
CA ARG A 6 15.56 1.79 -10.67
C ARG A 6 15.55 1.74 -9.15
N LYS A 7 15.99 0.63 -8.53
CA LYS A 7 16.09 0.55 -7.05
C LYS A 7 16.98 1.65 -6.48
N GLU A 8 18.11 1.90 -7.12
CA GLU A 8 19.09 2.91 -6.70
C GLU A 8 18.52 4.34 -6.67
N LYS A 9 17.66 4.69 -7.64
CA LYS A 9 17.01 6.02 -7.66
C LYS A 9 16.09 6.24 -6.46
N GLY A 10 15.35 5.21 -6.03
CA GLY A 10 14.47 5.31 -4.87
C GLY A 10 15.25 5.46 -3.57
N LEU A 11 16.37 4.74 -3.44
CA LEU A 11 17.25 4.84 -2.28
C LEU A 11 17.89 6.22 -2.15
N LYS A 12 18.39 6.74 -3.28
CA LYS A 12 18.98 8.08 -3.33
C LYS A 12 17.96 9.14 -2.91
N ALA A 13 16.73 9.04 -3.40
CA ALA A 13 15.67 9.97 -3.04
C ALA A 13 15.31 9.94 -1.54
N ILE A 14 15.26 8.76 -0.91
CA ILE A 14 14.98 8.64 0.54
C ILE A 14 16.10 9.30 1.35
N ASN A 15 17.36 9.13 0.94
CA ASN A 15 18.49 9.72 1.64
C ASN A 15 18.54 11.26 1.53
N GLU A 16 18.05 11.80 0.40
CA GLU A 16 18.03 13.23 0.07
C GLU A 16 16.77 13.96 0.55
N CYS A 17 15.72 13.24 0.98
CA CYS A 17 14.43 13.84 1.32
C CYS A 17 14.40 14.60 2.66
N GLU A 18 15.32 14.29 3.58
CA GLU A 18 15.34 14.87 4.94
C GLU A 18 16.69 15.51 5.30
N GLY A 19 16.66 16.43 6.27
CA GLY A 19 17.81 17.23 6.72
C GLY A 19 19.00 16.40 7.21
N GLU A 20 20.19 17.00 7.22
CA GLU A 20 21.45 16.31 7.55
C GLU A 20 21.57 15.87 9.02
N TYR A 21 20.67 16.35 9.88
CA TYR A 21 20.65 16.06 11.32
C TYR A 21 19.29 15.44 11.71
N MET A 22 19.17 14.13 11.55
CA MET A 22 18.04 13.32 12.04
C MET A 22 18.58 12.32 13.05
N ASP A 23 17.82 12.06 14.12
CA ASP A 23 18.25 11.15 15.18
C ASP A 23 18.11 9.68 14.74
N ASN A 24 17.19 9.38 13.81
CA ASN A 24 16.97 8.04 13.29
C ASN A 24 17.71 7.77 11.97
N LYS A 25 18.00 6.48 11.73
CA LYS A 25 18.56 6.02 10.45
C LYS A 25 17.57 6.30 9.31
N LYS A 26 17.99 7.12 8.35
CA LYS A 26 17.19 7.49 7.16
C LYS A 26 16.75 6.29 6.32
N LEU A 27 17.50 5.20 6.31
CA LEU A 27 17.17 4.01 5.52
C LEU A 27 17.29 2.76 6.38
N ILE A 28 16.17 2.06 6.56
CA ILE A 28 16.09 0.78 7.26
C ILE A 28 15.73 -0.28 6.22
N GLU A 29 16.55 -1.34 6.09
CA GLU A 29 16.19 -2.49 5.25
C GLU A 29 15.09 -3.32 5.95
N THR A 30 13.92 -3.33 5.35
CA THR A 30 12.72 -3.94 5.92
C THR A 30 12.69 -5.42 5.60
N LYS A 31 13.18 -6.24 6.53
CA LYS A 31 12.88 -7.69 6.56
C LYS A 31 11.53 -7.95 7.22
N ASN A 32 11.23 -7.20 8.28
CA ASN A 32 10.00 -7.30 9.06
C ASN A 32 9.64 -5.92 9.63
N LEU A 33 8.80 -5.17 8.91
CA LEU A 33 8.41 -3.81 9.27
C LEU A 33 7.90 -3.68 10.71
N ARG A 34 6.99 -4.58 11.11
CA ARG A 34 6.35 -4.58 12.44
C ARG A 34 7.33 -4.78 13.61
N ARG A 35 8.50 -5.36 13.36
CA ARG A 35 9.53 -5.58 14.40
C ARG A 35 10.52 -4.43 14.48
N GLN A 36 10.70 -3.71 13.38
CA GLN A 36 11.74 -2.67 13.25
C GLN A 36 11.22 -1.27 13.61
N ILE A 37 9.93 -1.00 13.39
CA ILE A 37 9.33 0.30 13.70
C ILE A 37 8.34 0.14 14.86
N PRO A 38 8.54 0.84 15.99
CA PRO A 38 7.59 0.82 17.10
C PRO A 38 6.22 1.39 16.72
N LYS A 39 5.18 0.94 17.43
CA LYS A 39 3.84 1.49 17.25
C LYS A 39 3.82 2.97 17.68
N GLY A 40 3.13 3.81 16.91
CA GLY A 40 2.99 5.25 17.19
C GLY A 40 3.91 6.17 16.40
N PHE A 41 4.89 5.61 15.67
CA PHE A 41 5.74 6.39 14.77
C PHE A 41 5.15 6.46 13.37
N SER A 42 5.28 7.64 12.74
CA SER A 42 4.99 7.81 11.31
C SER A 42 6.15 7.28 10.49
N TYR A 43 5.87 6.54 9.42
CA TYR A 43 6.91 5.98 8.57
C TYR A 43 6.44 5.85 7.11
N PHE A 44 7.40 5.91 6.20
CA PHE A 44 7.27 5.56 4.80
C PHE A 44 7.94 4.21 4.54
N ALA A 45 7.26 3.27 3.88
CA ALA A 45 7.82 1.96 3.54
C ALA A 45 7.56 1.61 2.07
N VAL A 46 8.55 0.98 1.44
CA VAL A 46 8.50 0.53 0.04
C VAL A 46 8.99 -0.91 -0.07
N ASP A 47 8.15 -1.78 -0.62
CA ASP A 47 8.46 -3.20 -0.82
C ASP A 47 8.67 -3.53 -2.30
N PHE A 48 9.67 -4.37 -2.60
CA PHE A 48 10.00 -4.79 -3.96
C PHE A 48 9.53 -6.23 -4.23
N GLY A 49 8.22 -6.45 -4.14
CA GLY A 49 7.59 -7.75 -4.37
C GLY A 49 7.90 -8.74 -3.25
N LEU A 50 8.66 -9.79 -3.56
CA LEU A 50 9.09 -10.82 -2.60
C LEU A 50 10.45 -10.52 -1.96
N SER A 51 11.15 -9.47 -2.42
CA SER A 51 12.42 -9.03 -1.84
C SER A 51 12.20 -8.10 -0.65
N ASN A 52 13.23 -7.99 0.20
CA ASN A 52 13.24 -6.99 1.27
C ASN A 52 12.97 -5.60 0.71
N GLY A 53 12.17 -4.85 1.47
CA GLY A 53 11.85 -3.46 1.20
C GLY A 53 12.77 -2.51 1.95
N TYR A 54 12.40 -1.24 1.94
CA TYR A 54 13.02 -0.21 2.76
C TYR A 54 11.96 0.55 3.53
N ALA A 55 12.33 1.06 4.68
CA ALA A 55 11.51 1.95 5.46
C ALA A 55 12.31 3.14 5.94
N HIS A 56 11.58 4.22 6.18
CA HIS A 56 12.07 5.50 6.60
C HIS A 56 11.10 6.03 7.66
N VAL A 57 11.62 6.39 8.83
CA VAL A 57 10.82 6.97 9.91
C VAL A 57 10.69 8.46 9.65
N ILE A 58 9.46 8.97 9.63
CA ILE A 58 9.16 10.38 9.38
C ILE A 58 9.11 11.09 10.73
N GLU A 59 10.09 11.95 10.99
CA GLU A 59 10.18 12.73 12.24
C GLU A 59 9.43 14.06 12.12
N SER A 60 9.49 14.72 10.96
CA SER A 60 8.84 16.00 10.72
C SER A 60 7.88 15.93 9.53
N HIS A 61 6.58 15.97 9.84
CA HIS A 61 5.51 15.97 8.84
C HIS A 61 5.59 17.17 7.88
N ASP A 62 6.11 18.31 8.34
CA ASP A 62 6.23 19.52 7.51
C ASP A 62 7.31 19.42 6.44
N HIS A 63 8.31 18.55 6.65
CA HIS A 63 9.44 18.39 5.74
C HIS A 63 9.29 17.19 4.80
N PHE A 64 8.37 16.27 5.08
CA PHE A 64 8.14 15.09 4.24
C PHE A 64 6.97 15.31 3.28
N PRO A 65 7.21 15.47 1.97
CA PRO A 65 6.14 15.77 1.02
C PRO A 65 5.15 14.61 0.92
N ALA A 66 3.84 14.90 1.03
CA ALA A 66 2.79 13.89 0.81
C ALA A 66 2.85 13.27 -0.60
N THR A 67 3.43 13.98 -1.57
CA THR A 67 3.61 13.52 -2.95
C THR A 67 4.86 12.67 -3.15
N PHE A 68 5.77 12.56 -2.17
CA PHE A 68 7.10 11.98 -2.30
C PHE A 68 7.10 10.66 -3.09
N ALA A 69 6.32 9.67 -2.64
CA ALA A 69 6.23 8.36 -3.30
C ALA A 69 5.80 8.45 -4.77
N THR A 70 4.85 9.35 -5.06
CA THR A 70 4.34 9.56 -6.41
C THR A 70 5.39 10.20 -7.30
N GLU A 71 6.18 11.16 -6.79
CA GLU A 71 7.25 11.81 -7.55
C GLU A 71 8.34 10.81 -7.94
N ILE A 72 8.73 9.95 -6.99
CA ILE A 72 9.74 8.91 -7.22
C ILE A 72 9.26 7.91 -8.27
N ILE A 73 8.03 7.40 -8.14
CA ILE A 73 7.47 6.46 -9.12
C ILE A 73 7.32 7.13 -10.49
N ALA A 74 6.85 8.37 -10.54
CA ALA A 74 6.71 9.12 -11.79
C ALA A 74 8.07 9.37 -12.46
N GLY A 75 9.10 9.74 -11.71
CA GLY A 75 10.46 9.89 -12.22
C GLY A 75 11.10 8.57 -12.67
N MET A 76 10.76 7.45 -12.02
CA MET A 76 11.20 6.11 -12.46
C MET A 76 10.52 5.65 -13.75
N LEU A 77 9.27 6.05 -13.96
CA LEU A 77 8.46 5.73 -15.13
C LEU A 77 8.54 6.79 -16.25
N ASP A 78 9.32 7.84 -16.04
CA ASP A 78 9.46 8.98 -16.95
C ASP A 78 8.11 9.61 -17.35
N LEU A 79 7.23 9.76 -16.35
CA LEU A 79 5.89 10.31 -16.55
C LEU A 79 5.92 11.84 -16.50
N PRO A 80 5.22 12.53 -17.43
CA PRO A 80 5.15 13.97 -17.42
C PRO A 80 4.42 14.47 -16.16
N PRO A 81 4.85 15.60 -15.57
CA PRO A 81 4.29 16.10 -14.32
C PRO A 81 2.78 16.33 -14.31
N LYS A 82 2.20 16.65 -15.47
CA LYS A 82 0.75 16.85 -15.64
C LYS A 82 -0.06 15.62 -15.24
N LYS A 83 0.49 14.40 -15.37
CA LYS A 83 -0.23 13.16 -15.06
C LYS A 83 -0.32 12.84 -13.56
N TRP A 84 0.53 13.42 -12.72
CA TRP A 84 0.60 13.05 -11.30
C TRP A 84 0.51 14.22 -10.32
N ARG A 85 0.92 15.44 -10.70
CA ARG A 85 0.79 16.64 -9.82
C ARG A 85 -0.63 17.17 -9.73
N LYS A 86 -1.42 17.05 -10.80
CA LYS A 86 -2.83 17.42 -10.86
C LYS A 86 -3.60 16.25 -11.42
N ARG A 87 -3.82 15.24 -10.59
CA ARG A 87 -4.57 14.05 -10.99
C ARG A 87 -5.98 14.50 -11.38
N GLU A 88 -6.27 14.46 -12.67
CA GLU A 88 -7.63 14.66 -13.18
C GLU A 88 -8.50 13.52 -12.64
N THR A 89 -9.65 13.88 -12.06
CA THR A 89 -10.65 12.91 -11.66
C THR A 89 -11.28 12.33 -12.91
N ASP A 90 -10.99 11.06 -13.20
CA ASP A 90 -11.67 10.32 -14.25
C ASP A 90 -13.19 10.29 -13.99
N GLU A 91 -13.97 10.27 -15.05
CA GLU A 91 -15.40 10.02 -14.98
C GLU A 91 -15.68 8.64 -14.34
N MET A 92 -16.70 8.55 -13.49
CA MET A 92 -17.04 7.33 -12.75
C MET A 92 -17.22 6.11 -13.69
N SER A 93 -17.79 6.31 -14.88
CA SER A 93 -17.96 5.26 -15.90
C SER A 93 -16.61 4.66 -16.33
N LYS A 94 -15.62 5.52 -16.60
CA LYS A 94 -14.26 5.09 -16.97
C LYS A 94 -13.57 4.36 -15.81
N GLN A 95 -13.75 4.85 -14.59
CA GLN A 95 -13.19 4.20 -13.40
C GLN A 95 -13.78 2.78 -13.20
N LYS A 96 -15.10 2.62 -13.38
CA LYS A 96 -15.77 1.31 -13.32
C LYS A 96 -15.24 0.35 -14.38
N SER A 97 -15.13 0.79 -15.64
CA SER A 97 -14.59 -0.03 -16.72
C SER A 97 -13.14 -0.48 -16.46
N ARG A 98 -12.28 0.37 -15.87
CA ARG A 98 -10.91 0.01 -15.48
C ARG A 98 -10.90 -1.03 -14.37
N ALA A 99 -11.78 -0.89 -13.38
CA ALA A 99 -11.93 -1.86 -12.29
C ALA A 99 -12.41 -3.23 -12.80
N GLU A 100 -13.38 -3.27 -13.72
CA GLU A 100 -13.85 -4.51 -14.35
C GLU A 100 -12.76 -5.22 -15.14
N LYS A 101 -12.00 -4.47 -15.96
CA LYS A 101 -10.85 -5.03 -16.69
C LYS A 101 -9.80 -5.60 -15.74
N PHE A 102 -9.48 -4.88 -14.67
CA PHE A 102 -8.54 -5.39 -13.66
C PHE A 102 -9.07 -6.65 -12.98
N LYS A 103 -10.37 -6.70 -12.65
CA LYS A 103 -11.01 -7.88 -12.05
C LYS A 103 -10.86 -9.11 -12.95
N GLN A 104 -11.07 -8.97 -14.26
CA GLN A 104 -10.88 -10.07 -15.21
C GLN A 104 -9.43 -10.57 -15.25
N LEU A 105 -8.45 -9.66 -15.19
CA LEU A 105 -7.02 -10.02 -15.14
C LEU A 105 -6.63 -10.71 -13.83
N TRP A 106 -7.25 -10.32 -12.71
CA TRP A 106 -6.98 -10.87 -11.39
C TRP A 106 -7.69 -12.21 -11.14
N GLU A 107 -8.72 -12.53 -11.91
CA GLU A 107 -9.59 -13.70 -11.74
C GLU A 107 -8.86 -15.05 -11.52
N PRO A 108 -7.73 -15.36 -12.19
CA PRO A 108 -6.98 -16.60 -11.97
C PRO A 108 -6.21 -16.65 -10.64
N PHE A 109 -5.92 -15.49 -10.05
CA PHE A 109 -5.08 -15.34 -8.84
C PHE A 109 -5.92 -15.05 -7.59
N ASP A 110 -7.24 -14.91 -7.72
CA ASP A 110 -8.13 -14.58 -6.61
C ASP A 110 -8.38 -15.79 -5.69
N TRP A 111 -7.55 -15.90 -4.65
CA TRP A 111 -7.69 -16.89 -3.59
C TRP A 111 -8.92 -16.66 -2.70
N THR A 112 -9.48 -15.43 -2.68
CA THR A 112 -10.62 -15.09 -1.80
C THR A 112 -11.94 -15.73 -2.24
N LYS A 113 -12.01 -16.25 -3.47
CA LYS A 113 -13.15 -17.06 -3.94
C LYS A 113 -13.43 -18.27 -3.05
N ARG A 114 -12.37 -18.90 -2.55
CA ARG A 114 -12.47 -20.07 -1.68
C ARG A 114 -13.03 -19.73 -0.30
N LEU A 115 -12.79 -18.51 0.18
CA LEU A 115 -13.34 -18.03 1.45
C LEU A 115 -14.84 -17.76 1.36
N ARG A 116 -15.30 -17.14 0.27
CA ARG A 116 -16.72 -16.86 0.03
C ARG A 116 -17.58 -18.12 -0.06
N SER A 117 -17.01 -19.23 -0.53
CA SER A 117 -17.70 -20.53 -0.57
C SER A 117 -17.86 -21.22 0.80
N GLN A 118 -17.10 -20.79 1.82
CA GLN A 118 -17.16 -21.36 3.17
C GLN A 118 -18.16 -20.63 4.08
N GLU A 119 -18.63 -19.44 3.68
CA GLU A 119 -19.77 -18.75 4.29
C GLU A 119 -21.07 -19.33 3.73
N GLY A 120 -21.34 -20.60 4.05
CA GLY A 120 -22.69 -21.16 3.88
C GLY A 120 -23.68 -20.46 4.81
N PRO A 121 -24.98 -20.38 4.46
CA PRO A 121 -25.96 -19.70 5.29
C PRO A 121 -26.07 -20.44 6.62
N SER A 122 -25.59 -19.80 7.70
CA SER A 122 -25.96 -20.18 9.06
C SER A 122 -27.47 -19.99 9.17
N THR A 123 -28.21 -21.05 8.91
CA THR A 123 -29.64 -21.18 9.22
C THR A 123 -29.75 -21.16 10.74
N SER A 124 -29.91 -19.98 11.32
CA SER A 124 -30.40 -19.85 12.69
C SER A 124 -31.93 -20.06 12.66
N SER A 125 -32.36 -21.32 12.47
CA SER A 125 -33.71 -21.76 12.78
C SER A 125 -33.76 -22.16 14.26
N GLY A 126 -34.23 -21.24 15.09
CA GLY A 126 -34.54 -21.48 16.49
C GLY A 126 -35.87 -20.81 16.84
N SER A 127 -36.98 -21.39 16.39
CA SER A 127 -38.32 -21.00 16.81
C SER A 127 -38.82 -21.83 17.99
N SER A 128 -39.58 -21.15 18.86
CA SER A 128 -40.61 -21.63 19.80
C SER A 128 -40.21 -22.30 21.13
N THR A 129 -40.31 -21.47 22.19
CA THR A 129 -41.17 -21.63 23.39
C THR A 129 -41.32 -23.03 24.03
N SER A 130 -40.94 -23.12 25.31
CA SER A 130 -41.68 -23.94 26.27
C SER A 130 -41.80 -23.21 27.61
N SER A 131 -43.05 -22.86 27.92
CA SER A 131 -43.53 -22.51 29.25
C SER A 131 -43.30 -23.69 30.19
N ARG A 132 -42.64 -23.46 31.33
CA ARG A 132 -42.72 -24.38 32.46
C ARG A 132 -42.85 -23.59 33.77
N ARG A 133 -44.03 -23.75 34.36
CA ARG A 133 -44.39 -23.41 35.74
C ARG A 133 -43.44 -24.12 36.71
N GLU A 134 -43.01 -23.42 37.75
CA GLU A 134 -43.38 -23.64 39.16
C GLU A 134 -42.93 -22.43 39.99
#